data_AF-A0A2N2JW64-F1
#
_entry.id   AF-A0A2N2JW64-F1
#
_cell.length_a   1.000
_cell.length_b   1.000
_cell.length_c   1.000
_cell.angle_alpha   90.00
_cell.angle_beta   90.00
_cell.angle_gamma   90.00
#
_symmetry.space_group_name_H-M   'P 1'
#
loop_
_entity.id
_entity.type
_entity.pdbx_description
1 polymer ?
#
loop_
_entity_poly.entity_id
_entity_poly.type
_entity_poly.pdbx_seq_one_letter_code
_entity_poly.pdbx_strand_id
1 'polypeptide(L)'
;MTTINEIFRAFGPEYLRHFGASIPYEHRKTMEAIIECRTQSAGIAVLECEHCAEAHVVYKGCGNRHCPTCQHHKTRQWLERQMERHLPGHHFMLTFTVPEQIRPVIRSNQRPAYSALFSASSDAIRELAKDDRLIGGDLPGFFGVLHTWGRTLSYHPHIHYVVTGGALSVKDRAWHSSRIDFYLPVKALSKIFKGKFRDEMKKAGLFDLIPPEVWDMEWNVNCQAVGQSYASIKYLAPYVFKVAISNSRIVNVEGHSVSFKYRKPHSNRWRIMTLDAVE
;
A
#
# COMPACT_ATOMS: atom_id res chain seq x y z
N MET A 1 -18.94 -5.72 -18.50
CA MET A 1 -17.54 -5.41 -18.12
C MET A 1 -17.14 -6.40 -17.06
N THR A 2 -16.19 -7.29 -17.35
CA THR A 2 -15.79 -8.34 -16.41
C THR A 2 -15.13 -7.75 -15.17
N THR A 3 -15.56 -8.19 -13.99
CA THR A 3 -15.00 -7.73 -12.71
C THR A 3 -13.92 -8.69 -12.21
N ILE A 4 -13.08 -8.22 -11.28
CA ILE A 4 -12.11 -9.07 -10.60
C ILE A 4 -12.83 -10.19 -9.81
N ASN A 5 -13.99 -9.91 -9.22
CA ASN A 5 -14.72 -10.96 -8.50
C ASN A 5 -15.24 -12.05 -9.45
N GLU A 6 -15.60 -11.72 -10.69
CA GLU A 6 -15.99 -12.71 -11.70
C GLU A 6 -14.79 -13.56 -12.13
N ILE A 7 -13.61 -12.97 -12.28
CA ILE A 7 -12.36 -13.70 -12.55
C ILE A 7 -12.05 -14.68 -11.40
N PHE A 8 -12.14 -14.24 -10.14
CA PHE A 8 -11.94 -15.13 -8.99
C PHE A 8 -12.96 -16.27 -8.93
N ARG A 9 -14.23 -16.03 -9.30
CA ARG A 9 -15.24 -17.11 -9.36
C ARG A 9 -14.94 -18.11 -10.47
N ALA A 10 -14.50 -17.64 -11.63
CA ALA A 10 -14.22 -18.48 -12.79
C ALA A 10 -12.95 -19.34 -12.57
N PHE A 11 -11.85 -18.74 -12.11
CA PHE A 11 -10.53 -19.39 -12.09
C PHE A 11 -9.99 -19.65 -10.68
N GLY A 12 -10.56 -19.05 -9.64
CA GLY A 12 -10.11 -19.23 -8.25
C GLY A 12 -10.11 -20.68 -7.78
N PRO A 13 -11.15 -21.50 -8.06
CA PRO A 13 -11.12 -22.92 -7.72
C PRO A 13 -9.96 -23.69 -8.34
N GLU A 14 -9.59 -23.38 -9.60
CA GLU A 14 -8.45 -23.99 -10.26
C GLU A 14 -7.11 -23.53 -9.66
N TYR A 15 -6.97 -22.22 -9.44
CA TYR A 15 -5.81 -21.66 -8.76
C TYR A 15 -5.58 -22.30 -7.39
N LEU A 16 -6.64 -22.52 -6.61
CA LEU A 16 -6.55 -23.18 -5.31
C LEU A 16 -6.20 -24.67 -5.42
N ARG A 17 -6.59 -25.37 -6.50
CA ARG A 17 -6.11 -26.74 -6.73
C ARG A 17 -4.60 -26.79 -6.99
N HIS A 18 -4.05 -25.83 -7.73
CA HIS A 18 -2.63 -25.80 -8.07
C HIS A 18 -1.75 -25.27 -6.92
N PHE A 19 -2.17 -24.18 -6.28
CA PHE A 19 -1.33 -23.43 -5.33
C PHE A 19 -1.91 -23.35 -3.91
N GLY A 20 -3.08 -23.93 -3.66
CA GLY A 20 -3.77 -23.81 -2.37
C GLY A 20 -2.90 -24.22 -1.18
N ALA A 21 -2.05 -25.23 -1.32
CA ALA A 21 -1.16 -25.69 -0.26
C ALA A 21 0.02 -24.75 0.02
N SER A 22 0.46 -23.96 -0.96
CA SER A 22 1.66 -23.11 -0.86
C SER A 22 1.34 -21.63 -0.56
N ILE A 23 0.10 -21.19 -0.76
CA ILE A 23 -0.28 -19.81 -0.46
C ILE A 23 -0.64 -19.60 1.02
N PRO A 24 -0.37 -18.41 1.58
CA PRO A 24 -0.73 -18.07 2.95
C PRO A 24 -2.23 -18.19 3.21
N TYR A 25 -2.60 -18.57 4.44
CA TYR A 25 -4.00 -18.64 4.88
C TYR A 25 -4.78 -17.35 4.60
N GLU A 26 -4.20 -16.18 4.89
CA GLU A 26 -4.85 -14.88 4.66
C GLU A 26 -5.14 -14.61 3.18
N HIS A 27 -4.34 -15.17 2.26
CA HIS A 27 -4.61 -15.08 0.83
C HIS A 27 -5.83 -15.93 0.47
N ARG A 28 -5.90 -17.19 0.92
CA ARG A 28 -7.08 -18.07 0.70
C ARG A 28 -8.37 -17.43 1.22
N LYS A 29 -8.34 -16.99 2.47
CA LYS A 29 -9.46 -16.28 3.12
C LYS A 29 -9.90 -15.04 2.34
N THR A 30 -8.96 -14.30 1.77
CA THR A 30 -9.26 -13.14 0.94
C THR A 30 -9.87 -13.52 -0.40
N MET A 31 -9.36 -14.59 -1.04
CA MET A 31 -9.92 -15.13 -2.28
C MET A 31 -11.37 -15.58 -2.08
N GLU A 32 -11.64 -16.37 -1.04
CA GLU A 32 -13.00 -16.82 -0.67
C GLU A 32 -13.95 -15.65 -0.47
N ALA A 33 -13.56 -14.64 0.32
CA ALA A 33 -14.36 -13.45 0.53
C ALA A 33 -14.66 -12.71 -0.79
N ILE A 34 -13.72 -12.65 -1.72
CA ILE A 34 -13.93 -12.01 -3.04
C ILE A 34 -14.89 -12.84 -3.92
N ILE A 35 -14.76 -14.16 -3.91
CA ILE A 35 -15.65 -15.10 -4.63
C ILE A 35 -17.10 -14.95 -4.13
N GLU A 36 -17.29 -14.95 -2.82
CA GLU A 36 -18.59 -14.88 -2.14
C GLU A 36 -19.23 -13.49 -2.16
N CYS A 37 -18.44 -12.45 -2.38
CA CYS A 37 -18.91 -11.06 -2.41
C CYS A 37 -20.07 -10.87 -3.40
N ARG A 38 -21.17 -10.21 -3.00
CA ARG A 38 -22.36 -10.00 -3.85
C ARG A 38 -23.01 -11.32 -4.31
N THR A 39 -23.02 -12.31 -3.43
CA THR A 39 -23.83 -13.54 -3.58
C THR A 39 -24.71 -13.72 -2.34
N GLN A 40 -25.55 -14.76 -2.34
CA GLN A 40 -26.40 -15.09 -1.20
C GLN A 40 -25.61 -15.35 0.08
N SER A 41 -24.38 -15.87 0.01
CA SER A 41 -23.56 -16.15 1.20
C SER A 41 -23.14 -14.89 1.95
N ALA A 42 -23.05 -13.74 1.27
CA ALA A 42 -22.81 -12.44 1.90
C ALA A 42 -24.07 -11.84 2.54
N GLY A 43 -25.22 -12.48 2.40
CA GLY A 43 -26.53 -12.01 2.85
C GLY A 43 -27.21 -11.06 1.86
N ILE A 44 -28.49 -10.80 2.12
CA ILE A 44 -29.35 -9.96 1.27
C ILE A 44 -29.85 -8.73 2.04
N ALA A 45 -30.16 -7.68 1.29
CA ALA A 45 -31.03 -6.58 1.69
C ALA A 45 -32.23 -6.59 0.74
N VAL A 46 -33.44 -6.49 1.29
CA VAL A 46 -34.66 -6.29 0.53
C VAL A 46 -35.01 -4.82 0.66
N LEU A 47 -35.11 -4.13 -0.47
CA LEU A 47 -35.44 -2.71 -0.56
C LEU A 47 -36.78 -2.60 -1.26
N GLU A 48 -37.70 -1.81 -0.74
CA GLU A 48 -38.98 -1.53 -1.40
C GLU A 48 -38.91 -0.17 -2.09
N CYS A 49 -39.39 -0.10 -3.34
CA CYS A 49 -39.48 1.16 -4.06
C CYS A 49 -40.63 2.01 -3.50
N GLU A 50 -40.33 3.20 -2.98
CA GLU A 50 -41.35 4.11 -2.42
C GLU A 50 -42.39 4.59 -3.47
N HIS A 51 -42.10 4.47 -4.77
CA HIS A 51 -43.02 4.90 -5.83
C HIS A 51 -43.95 3.80 -6.35
N CYS A 52 -43.46 2.56 -6.49
CA CYS A 52 -44.22 1.46 -7.09
C CYS A 52 -44.40 0.23 -6.18
N ALA A 53 -43.90 0.27 -4.94
CA ALA A 53 -43.91 -0.83 -3.97
C ALA A 53 -43.21 -2.12 -4.44
N GLU A 54 -42.44 -2.07 -5.53
CA GLU A 54 -41.67 -3.21 -6.02
C GLU A 54 -40.52 -3.55 -5.05
N ALA A 55 -40.38 -4.83 -4.72
CA ALA A 55 -39.31 -5.31 -3.86
C ALA A 55 -38.04 -5.65 -4.68
N HIS A 56 -36.92 -5.03 -4.34
CA HIS A 56 -35.62 -5.25 -4.93
C HIS A 56 -34.70 -6.01 -3.97
N VAL A 57 -34.20 -7.16 -4.40
CA VAL A 57 -33.20 -7.93 -3.65
C VAL A 57 -31.80 -7.49 -4.06
N VAL A 58 -31.01 -7.06 -3.09
CA VAL A 58 -29.61 -6.67 -3.27
C VAL A 58 -28.70 -7.57 -2.43
N TYR A 59 -27.76 -8.25 -3.09
CA TYR A 59 -26.73 -9.01 -2.38
C TYR A 59 -25.71 -8.08 -1.73
N LYS A 60 -25.40 -8.33 -0.46
CA LYS A 60 -24.45 -7.55 0.33
C LYS A 60 -23.01 -7.85 -0.09
N GLY A 61 -22.10 -6.95 0.27
CA GLY A 61 -20.67 -7.10 0.00
C GLY A 61 -19.96 -7.91 1.10
N CYS A 62 -18.87 -8.60 0.76
CA CYS A 62 -18.08 -9.40 1.72
C CYS A 62 -17.38 -8.57 2.82
N GLY A 63 -17.26 -7.25 2.65
CA GLY A 63 -16.63 -6.36 3.64
C GLY A 63 -15.10 -6.47 3.76
N ASN A 64 -14.47 -7.47 3.13
CA ASN A 64 -13.01 -7.67 3.12
C ASN A 64 -12.29 -6.47 2.49
N ARG A 65 -11.28 -5.93 3.20
CA ARG A 65 -10.51 -4.71 2.82
C ARG A 65 -9.79 -4.78 1.48
N HIS A 66 -9.63 -5.98 0.91
CA HIS A 66 -8.98 -6.22 -0.37
C HIS A 66 -10.00 -6.36 -1.52
N CYS A 67 -11.30 -6.45 -1.22
CA CYS A 67 -12.31 -6.64 -2.27
C CYS A 67 -12.49 -5.35 -3.10
N PRO A 68 -12.22 -5.36 -4.42
CA PRO A 68 -12.31 -4.16 -5.25
C PRO A 68 -13.76 -3.63 -5.39
N THR A 69 -14.76 -4.47 -5.11
CA THR A 69 -16.20 -4.14 -5.22
C THR A 69 -16.75 -3.44 -3.97
N CYS A 70 -16.22 -3.71 -2.77
CA CYS A 70 -16.84 -3.24 -1.51
C CYS A 70 -16.26 -1.94 -0.94
N GLN A 71 -15.00 -1.64 -1.24
CA GLN A 71 -14.21 -0.80 -0.36
C GLN A 71 -14.31 0.71 -0.62
N HIS A 72 -15.15 1.13 -1.56
CA HIS A 72 -15.28 2.54 -1.93
C HIS A 72 -15.72 3.42 -0.77
N HIS A 73 -16.71 2.99 0.02
CA HIS A 73 -17.21 3.77 1.16
C HIS A 73 -16.16 3.88 2.28
N LYS A 74 -15.51 2.76 2.66
CA LYS A 74 -14.42 2.76 3.66
C LYS A 74 -13.23 3.61 3.23
N THR A 75 -12.91 3.62 1.93
CA THR A 75 -11.88 4.51 1.35
C THR A 75 -12.23 5.98 1.58
N ARG A 76 -13.49 6.37 1.33
CA ARG A 76 -13.96 7.75 1.56
C ARG A 76 -13.91 8.16 3.02
N GLN A 77 -14.46 7.34 3.92
CA GLN A 77 -14.40 7.58 5.36
C GLN A 77 -12.97 7.71 5.88
N TRP A 78 -12.05 6.89 5.38
CA TRP A 78 -10.64 7.01 5.76
C TRP A 78 -10.02 8.31 5.26
N LEU A 79 -10.29 8.68 4.01
CA LEU A 79 -9.82 9.94 3.42
C LEU A 79 -10.32 11.15 4.22
N GLU A 80 -11.62 11.19 4.53
CA GLU A 80 -12.24 12.25 5.34
C GLU A 80 -11.55 12.36 6.71
N ARG A 81 -11.37 11.24 7.42
CA ARG A 81 -10.64 11.25 8.71
C ARG A 81 -9.18 11.71 8.60
N GLN A 82 -8.50 11.42 7.50
CA GLN A 82 -7.12 11.92 7.31
C GLN A 82 -7.12 13.42 7.02
N MET A 83 -8.12 13.91 6.28
CA MET A 83 -8.28 15.33 6.02
C MET A 83 -8.62 16.13 7.29
N GLU A 84 -9.42 15.58 8.20
CA GLU A 84 -9.72 16.19 9.50
C GLU A 84 -8.48 16.31 10.39
N ARG A 85 -7.50 15.40 10.22
CA ARG A 85 -6.23 15.40 10.96
C ARG A 85 -5.13 16.20 10.27
N HIS A 86 -5.44 16.86 9.16
CA HIS A 86 -4.48 17.63 8.39
C HIS A 86 -3.93 18.81 9.19
N LEU A 87 -2.61 18.90 9.32
CA LEU A 87 -1.95 20.07 9.88
C LEU A 87 -1.74 21.13 8.79
N PRO A 88 -1.86 22.44 9.10
CA PRO A 88 -1.57 23.49 8.13
C PRO A 88 -0.08 23.49 7.72
N GLY A 89 0.21 24.01 6.53
CA GLY A 89 1.58 24.16 6.02
C GLY A 89 1.96 23.22 4.88
N HIS A 90 3.24 23.26 4.49
CA HIS A 90 3.76 22.41 3.43
C HIS A 90 4.03 20.99 3.94
N HIS A 91 4.04 20.05 3.00
CA HIS A 91 4.18 18.63 3.24
C HIS A 91 5.14 18.01 2.24
N PHE A 92 5.60 16.81 2.58
CA PHE A 92 6.44 15.99 1.75
C PHE A 92 5.85 14.59 1.58
N MET A 93 6.13 13.98 0.43
CA MET A 93 5.94 12.57 0.20
C MET A 93 7.30 11.88 0.26
N LEU A 94 7.51 11.04 1.27
CA LEU A 94 8.69 10.19 1.35
C LEU A 94 8.35 8.80 0.83
N THR A 95 9.25 8.18 0.08
CA THR A 95 9.09 6.80 -0.39
C THR A 95 10.31 5.99 -0.01
N PHE A 96 10.12 4.98 0.83
CA PHE A 96 11.16 4.04 1.26
C PHE A 96 11.04 2.77 0.44
N THR A 97 12.07 2.46 -0.34
CA THR A 97 12.09 1.30 -1.23
C THR A 97 13.24 0.37 -0.84
N VAL A 98 13.00 -0.93 -0.93
CA VAL A 98 14.04 -1.95 -0.73
C VAL A 98 14.61 -2.47 -2.05
N PRO A 99 15.88 -2.93 -2.05
CA PRO A 99 16.46 -3.64 -3.20
C PRO A 99 15.63 -4.83 -3.66
N GLU A 100 15.79 -5.24 -4.91
CA GLU A 100 15.02 -6.34 -5.48
C GLU A 100 15.33 -7.70 -4.86
N GLN A 101 16.60 -7.91 -4.59
CA GLN A 101 17.19 -9.14 -4.08
C GLN A 101 16.60 -9.55 -2.72
N ILE A 102 16.10 -8.60 -1.93
CA ILE A 102 15.51 -8.88 -0.62
C ILE A 102 14.00 -9.18 -0.69
N ARG A 103 13.33 -8.82 -1.79
CA ARG A 103 11.87 -8.95 -1.91
C ARG A 103 11.37 -10.39 -1.73
N PRO A 104 12.03 -11.45 -2.23
CA PRO A 104 11.62 -12.83 -1.96
C PRO A 104 11.57 -13.16 -0.47
N VAL A 105 12.59 -12.74 0.30
CA VAL A 105 12.64 -12.96 1.76
C VAL A 105 11.48 -12.24 2.44
N ILE A 106 11.21 -10.99 2.05
CA ILE A 106 10.07 -10.21 2.58
C ILE A 106 8.74 -10.88 2.22
N ARG A 107 8.60 -11.39 0.99
CA ARG A 107 7.37 -12.05 0.52
C ARG A 107 7.04 -13.30 1.33
N SER A 108 8.06 -14.06 1.71
CA SER A 108 7.91 -15.28 2.54
C SER A 108 7.77 -14.98 4.03
N ASN A 109 8.25 -13.82 4.48
CA ASN A 109 8.27 -13.43 5.90
C ASN A 109 7.51 -12.13 6.16
N GLN A 110 6.30 -12.01 5.61
CA GLN A 110 5.56 -10.74 5.50
C GLN A 110 5.37 -10.01 6.83
N ARG A 111 4.92 -10.71 7.88
CA ARG A 111 4.61 -10.08 9.18
C ARG A 111 5.85 -9.44 9.82
N PRO A 112 6.95 -10.17 10.08
CA PRO A 112 8.15 -9.56 10.64
C PRO A 112 8.80 -8.55 9.68
N ALA A 113 8.84 -8.83 8.37
CA ALA A 113 9.52 -7.94 7.43
C ALA A 113 8.76 -6.63 7.17
N TYR A 114 7.42 -6.64 7.09
CA TYR A 114 6.64 -5.41 6.99
C TYR A 114 6.67 -4.60 8.29
N SER A 115 6.68 -5.27 9.44
CA SER A 115 6.91 -4.59 10.73
C SER A 115 8.27 -3.90 10.74
N ALA A 116 9.32 -4.60 10.31
CA ALA A 116 10.67 -4.06 10.20
C ALA A 116 10.75 -2.86 9.24
N LEU A 117 10.04 -2.91 8.10
CA LEU A 117 9.96 -1.77 7.17
C LEU A 117 9.42 -0.53 7.88
N PHE A 118 8.26 -0.64 8.55
CA PHE A 118 7.63 0.49 9.25
C PHE A 118 8.49 1.03 10.38
N SER A 119 9.04 0.15 11.23
CA SER A 119 9.91 0.56 12.33
C SER A 119 11.14 1.29 11.80
N ALA A 120 11.87 0.67 10.87
CA ALA A 120 13.11 1.23 10.35
C ALA A 120 12.90 2.57 9.62
N SER A 121 11.86 2.69 8.79
CA SER A 121 11.62 3.94 8.05
C SER A 121 11.10 5.06 8.95
N SER A 122 10.19 4.77 9.88
CA SER A 122 9.68 5.80 10.80
C SER A 122 10.75 6.28 11.78
N ASP A 123 11.59 5.38 12.29
CA ASP A 123 12.70 5.74 13.17
C ASP A 123 13.79 6.51 12.43
N ALA A 124 14.07 6.20 11.16
CA ALA A 124 15.01 6.98 10.36
C ALA A 124 14.55 8.44 10.16
N ILE A 125 13.24 8.66 9.96
CA ILE A 125 12.66 10.01 9.90
C ILE A 125 12.82 10.72 11.25
N ARG A 126 12.44 10.06 12.35
CA ARG A 126 12.52 10.64 13.70
C ARG A 126 13.95 10.98 14.11
N GLU A 127 14.92 10.13 13.75
CA GLU A 127 16.31 10.33 14.10
C GLU A 127 16.88 11.59 13.45
N LEU A 128 16.66 11.78 12.15
CA LEU A 128 17.17 12.96 11.46
C LEU A 128 16.36 14.24 11.74
N ALA A 129 15.06 14.14 12.00
CA ALA A 129 14.25 15.32 12.35
C ALA A 129 14.72 15.98 13.66
N LYS A 130 15.28 15.19 14.59
CA LYS A 130 15.82 15.67 15.87
C LYS A 130 17.11 16.50 15.75
N ASP A 131 17.83 16.40 14.64
CA ASP A 131 19.09 17.14 14.47
C ASP A 131 18.81 18.64 14.32
N ASP A 132 19.36 19.46 15.21
CA ASP A 132 19.24 20.93 15.22
C ASP A 132 19.80 21.58 13.94
N ARG A 133 20.67 20.89 13.20
CA ARG A 133 21.20 21.36 11.90
C ARG A 133 20.20 21.12 10.77
N LEU A 134 19.15 20.34 11.02
CA LEU A 134 18.10 19.99 10.06
C LEU A 134 16.78 20.63 10.46
N ILE A 135 15.97 19.96 11.29
CA ILE A 135 14.67 20.46 11.77
C ILE A 135 14.75 20.84 13.24
N GLY A 136 15.50 20.11 14.07
CA GLY A 136 15.62 20.36 15.51
C GLY A 136 14.34 20.08 16.30
N GLY A 137 13.47 19.17 15.84
CA GLY A 137 12.24 18.80 16.53
C GLY A 137 12.08 17.28 16.64
N ASP A 138 11.61 16.80 17.80
CA ASP A 138 11.60 15.37 18.15
C ASP A 138 10.28 14.66 17.88
N LEU A 139 9.24 15.41 17.53
CA LEU A 139 7.91 14.91 17.19
C LEU A 139 7.49 15.33 15.77
N PRO A 140 8.10 14.73 14.72
CA PRO A 140 7.60 14.89 13.35
C PRO A 140 6.22 14.22 13.18
N GLY A 141 5.35 14.87 12.40
CA GLY A 141 4.01 14.37 12.09
C GLY A 141 3.99 13.63 10.75
N PHE A 142 3.64 12.35 10.75
CA PHE A 142 3.48 11.59 9.52
C PHE A 142 2.56 10.39 9.68
N PHE A 143 2.02 9.92 8.56
CA PHE A 143 1.43 8.60 8.45
C PHE A 143 2.03 7.85 7.27
N GLY A 144 2.15 6.52 7.40
CA GLY A 144 2.74 5.66 6.38
C GLY A 144 1.72 4.69 5.79
N VAL A 145 1.84 4.42 4.49
CA VAL A 145 1.04 3.42 3.76
C VAL A 145 1.99 2.44 3.06
N LEU A 146 1.86 1.15 3.39
CA LEU A 146 2.59 0.08 2.73
C LEU A 146 1.92 -0.24 1.38
N HIS A 147 2.72 -0.26 0.33
CA HIS A 147 2.38 -0.81 -0.97
C HIS A 147 3.24 -2.04 -1.24
N THR A 148 2.66 -3.09 -1.82
CA THR A 148 3.37 -4.35 -2.11
C THR A 148 3.51 -4.63 -3.61
N TRP A 149 3.21 -3.66 -4.47
CA TRP A 149 3.26 -3.83 -5.92
C TRP A 149 3.77 -2.59 -6.65
N GLY A 150 4.41 -2.82 -7.80
CA GLY A 150 4.81 -1.78 -8.74
C GLY A 150 3.68 -1.41 -9.72
N ARG A 151 3.95 -0.46 -10.61
CA ARG A 151 2.98 -0.05 -11.66
C ARG A 151 2.60 -1.18 -12.64
N THR A 152 3.49 -2.16 -12.78
CA THR A 152 3.35 -3.41 -13.56
C THR A 152 2.74 -4.56 -12.75
N LEU A 153 2.30 -4.31 -11.51
CA LEU A 153 1.76 -5.29 -10.55
C LEU A 153 2.74 -6.34 -10.04
N SER A 154 4.03 -6.24 -10.38
CA SER A 154 5.09 -7.06 -9.79
C SER A 154 5.25 -6.76 -8.30
N TYR A 155 5.58 -7.78 -7.50
CA TYR A 155 5.79 -7.61 -6.06
C TYR A 155 6.93 -6.61 -5.78
N HIS A 156 6.60 -5.54 -5.06
CA HIS A 156 7.49 -4.41 -4.84
C HIS A 156 7.11 -3.73 -3.51
N PRO A 157 7.54 -4.26 -2.35
CA PRO A 157 7.23 -3.67 -1.05
C PRO A 157 7.94 -2.33 -0.88
N HIS A 158 7.17 -1.29 -0.59
CA HIS A 158 7.66 0.06 -0.30
C HIS A 158 6.66 0.81 0.57
N ILE A 159 7.12 1.81 1.32
CA ILE A 159 6.25 2.64 2.17
C ILE A 159 6.24 4.06 1.64
N HIS A 160 5.04 4.61 1.44
CA HIS A 160 4.86 6.03 1.26
C HIS A 160 4.49 6.69 2.58
N TYR A 161 5.18 7.77 2.93
CA TYR A 161 4.81 8.64 4.04
C TYR A 161 4.33 9.99 3.51
N VAL A 162 3.20 10.46 4.01
CA VAL A 162 2.85 11.88 3.97
C VAL A 162 3.35 12.48 5.27
N VAL A 163 4.26 13.44 5.14
CA VAL A 163 4.99 14.03 6.26
C VAL A 163 4.72 15.52 6.31
N THR A 164 4.45 16.05 7.50
CA THR A 164 4.33 17.48 7.72
C THR A 164 5.69 18.15 7.59
N GLY A 165 5.71 19.37 7.06
CA GLY A 165 6.93 20.14 6.78
C GLY A 165 7.62 20.69 8.03
N GLY A 166 7.77 19.90 9.09
CA GLY A 166 8.42 20.28 10.33
C GLY A 166 8.19 19.24 11.43
N ALA A 167 8.55 19.61 12.66
CA ALA A 167 8.34 18.79 13.85
C ALA A 167 8.06 19.68 15.06
N LEU A 168 7.29 19.17 16.02
CA LEU A 168 7.17 19.79 17.33
C LEU A 168 8.42 19.43 18.17
N SER A 169 8.99 20.40 18.86
CA SER A 169 10.05 20.20 19.85
C SER A 169 9.43 20.10 21.24
N VAL A 170 9.66 18.99 21.94
CA VAL A 170 9.23 18.81 23.35
C VAL A 170 10.02 19.73 24.28
N LYS A 171 11.25 20.08 23.91
CA LYS A 171 12.17 20.88 24.72
C LYS A 171 11.66 22.30 24.96
N ASP A 172 11.20 22.96 23.91
CA ASP A 172 10.71 24.35 23.94
C ASP A 172 9.20 24.45 23.67
N ARG A 173 8.55 23.32 23.36
CA ARG A 173 7.13 23.22 23.02
C ARG A 173 6.75 24.05 21.78
N ALA A 174 7.69 24.29 20.88
CA ALA A 174 7.51 25.08 19.67
C ALA A 174 7.51 24.22 18.40
N TRP A 175 6.84 24.74 17.36
CA TRP A 175 6.89 24.14 16.02
C TRP A 175 8.16 24.57 15.30
N HIS A 176 8.95 23.60 14.88
CA HIS A 176 10.16 23.82 14.09
C HIS A 176 9.85 23.47 12.63
N SER A 177 9.77 24.50 11.80
CA SER A 177 9.47 24.33 10.38
C SER A 177 10.71 23.88 9.61
N SER A 178 10.55 22.89 8.74
CA SER A 178 11.52 22.64 7.67
C SER A 178 11.44 23.72 6.59
N ARG A 179 12.41 23.72 5.68
CA ARG A 179 12.30 24.47 4.42
C ARG A 179 11.18 23.90 3.55
N ILE A 180 10.63 24.72 2.65
CA ILE A 180 9.52 24.30 1.77
C ILE A 180 9.94 23.27 0.71
N ASP A 181 11.19 23.31 0.28
CA ASP A 181 11.78 22.52 -0.80
C ASP A 181 12.70 21.40 -0.31
N PHE A 182 12.96 21.34 1.00
CA PHE A 182 13.90 20.42 1.60
C PHE A 182 13.41 19.98 2.99
N TYR A 183 13.18 18.66 3.13
CA TYR A 183 12.78 18.07 4.41
C TYR A 183 13.98 17.48 5.16
N LEU A 184 14.55 16.39 4.64
CA LEU A 184 15.67 15.66 5.25
C LEU A 184 16.63 15.16 4.14
N PRO A 185 17.94 15.01 4.43
CA PRO A 185 18.91 14.53 3.46
C PRO A 185 18.68 13.05 3.10
N VAL A 186 18.17 12.79 1.89
CA VAL A 186 17.77 11.44 1.43
C VAL A 186 18.89 10.40 1.45
N LYS A 187 20.15 10.81 1.24
CA LYS A 187 21.31 9.90 1.31
C LYS A 187 21.56 9.41 2.75
N ALA A 188 21.42 10.30 3.73
CA ALA A 188 21.54 9.92 5.14
C ALA A 188 20.34 9.06 5.57
N LEU A 189 19.11 9.46 5.18
CA LEU A 189 17.90 8.66 5.41
C LEU A 189 18.05 7.24 4.87
N SER A 190 18.57 7.08 3.66
CA SER A 190 18.75 5.76 3.03
C SER A 190 19.72 4.87 3.81
N LYS A 191 20.84 5.44 4.31
CA LYS A 191 21.82 4.70 5.12
C LYS A 191 21.26 4.31 6.49
N ILE A 192 20.59 5.23 7.17
CA ILE A 192 19.97 4.97 8.49
C ILE A 192 18.85 3.94 8.36
N PHE A 193 17.99 4.09 7.35
CA PHE A 193 16.94 3.11 7.05
C PHE A 193 17.52 1.72 6.80
N LYS A 194 18.55 1.60 5.96
CA LYS A 194 19.24 0.32 5.70
C LYS A 194 19.77 -0.29 6.99
N GLY A 195 20.47 0.49 7.81
CA GLY A 195 21.03 0.05 9.09
C GLY A 195 19.97 -0.44 10.07
N LYS A 196 18.92 0.36 10.29
CA LYS A 196 17.81 -0.01 11.18
C LYS A 196 17.06 -1.24 10.68
N PHE A 197 16.78 -1.31 9.38
CA PHE A 197 16.10 -2.48 8.79
C PHE A 197 16.93 -3.74 8.96
N ARG A 198 18.25 -3.66 8.73
CA ARG A 198 19.18 -4.77 8.97
C ARG A 198 19.10 -5.28 10.41
N ASP A 199 19.07 -4.38 11.38
CA ASP A 199 19.03 -4.74 12.80
C ASP A 199 17.68 -5.37 13.17
N GLU A 200 16.57 -4.89 12.60
CA GLU A 200 15.25 -5.53 12.75
C GLU A 200 15.20 -6.93 12.13
N MET A 201 15.84 -7.14 10.96
CA MET A 201 15.92 -8.47 10.35
C MET A 201 16.80 -9.44 11.15
N LYS A 202 17.85 -8.94 11.83
CA LYS A 202 18.63 -9.75 12.79
C LYS A 202 17.77 -10.19 13.98
N LYS A 203 17.03 -9.26 14.60
CA LYS A 203 16.11 -9.56 15.70
C LYS A 203 15.04 -10.59 15.31
N ALA A 204 14.58 -10.52 14.06
CA ALA A 204 13.60 -11.46 13.52
C ALA A 204 14.20 -12.83 13.10
N GLY A 205 15.51 -13.02 13.18
CA GLY A 205 16.18 -14.24 12.71
C GLY A 205 16.17 -14.42 11.18
N LEU A 206 16.00 -13.33 10.43
CA LEU A 206 15.90 -13.33 8.97
C LEU A 206 17.15 -12.80 8.28
N PHE A 207 18.14 -12.33 9.03
CA PHE A 207 19.35 -11.72 8.50
C PHE A 207 20.12 -12.66 7.56
N ASP A 208 20.31 -13.92 7.96
CA ASP A 208 21.08 -14.89 7.19
C ASP A 208 20.34 -15.39 5.92
N LEU A 209 19.04 -15.11 5.80
CA LEU A 209 18.26 -15.40 4.60
C LEU A 209 18.45 -14.34 3.51
N ILE A 210 19.02 -13.19 3.85
CA ILE A 210 19.18 -12.06 2.94
C ILE A 210 20.58 -12.13 2.31
N PRO A 211 20.68 -12.04 0.97
CA PRO A 211 21.98 -12.06 0.31
C PRO A 211 22.91 -10.95 0.86
N PRO A 212 24.14 -11.28 1.31
CA PRO A 212 25.03 -10.30 1.96
C PRO A 212 25.27 -9.03 1.15
N GLU A 213 25.35 -9.16 -0.18
CA GLU A 213 25.58 -8.06 -1.12
C GLU A 213 24.51 -6.96 -1.01
N VAL A 214 23.30 -7.27 -0.56
CA VAL A 214 22.22 -6.30 -0.33
C VAL A 214 22.61 -5.23 0.69
N TRP A 215 23.47 -5.58 1.64
CA TRP A 215 23.94 -4.68 2.69
C TRP A 215 25.03 -3.73 2.21
N ASP A 216 25.76 -4.10 1.17
CA ASP A 216 26.80 -3.28 0.54
C ASP A 216 26.23 -2.34 -0.53
N MET A 217 25.05 -2.66 -1.07
CA MET A 217 24.34 -1.81 -2.02
C MET A 217 23.85 -0.48 -1.42
N GLU A 218 23.71 0.52 -2.29
CA GLU A 218 22.98 1.75 -1.99
C GLU A 218 21.46 1.49 -1.98
N TRP A 219 20.81 1.93 -0.92
CA TRP A 219 19.34 1.89 -0.80
C TRP A 219 18.75 3.23 -1.23
N ASN A 220 17.47 3.23 -1.60
CA ASN A 220 16.83 4.42 -2.14
C ASN A 220 15.65 4.86 -1.28
N VAL A 221 15.79 6.05 -0.69
CA VAL A 221 14.70 6.84 -0.14
C VAL A 221 14.51 8.07 -1.02
N ASN A 222 13.29 8.28 -1.49
CA ASN A 222 12.91 9.49 -2.22
C ASN A 222 12.16 10.46 -1.30
N CYS A 223 12.35 11.75 -1.49
CA CYS A 223 11.61 12.81 -0.81
C CYS A 223 11.15 13.85 -1.84
N GLN A 224 9.84 14.09 -1.91
CA GLN A 224 9.25 15.05 -2.84
C GLN A 224 8.41 16.07 -2.08
N ALA A 225 8.64 17.36 -2.29
CA ALA A 225 7.75 18.42 -1.83
C ALA A 225 6.40 18.32 -2.55
N VAL A 226 5.30 18.34 -1.80
CA VAL A 226 3.95 18.21 -2.37
C VAL A 226 3.05 19.42 -2.08
N GLY A 227 3.60 20.47 -1.46
CA GLY A 227 2.82 21.63 -1.04
C GLY A 227 1.81 21.20 0.02
N GLN A 228 0.52 21.33 -0.25
CA GLN A 228 -0.52 20.81 0.65
C GLN A 228 -0.70 19.30 0.47
N SER A 229 -1.01 18.59 1.57
CA SER A 229 -1.11 17.13 1.53
C SER A 229 -2.37 16.59 0.86
N TYR A 230 -3.41 17.41 0.60
CA TYR A 230 -4.72 16.94 0.13
C TYR A 230 -4.62 16.00 -1.09
N ALA A 231 -3.89 16.41 -2.12
CA ALA A 231 -3.71 15.61 -3.33
C ALA A 231 -2.98 14.29 -3.03
N SER A 232 -2.00 14.32 -2.14
CA SER A 232 -1.22 13.17 -1.69
C SER A 232 -2.05 12.18 -0.88
N ILE A 233 -2.86 12.64 0.07
CA ILE A 233 -3.76 11.80 0.86
C ILE A 233 -4.82 11.17 -0.06
N LYS A 234 -5.42 11.97 -0.95
CA LYS A 234 -6.39 11.48 -1.93
C LYS A 234 -5.78 10.46 -2.88
N TYR A 235 -4.51 10.64 -3.27
CA TYR A 235 -3.77 9.68 -4.07
C TYR A 235 -3.54 8.36 -3.32
N LEU A 236 -3.18 8.40 -2.03
CA LEU A 236 -2.91 7.20 -1.23
C LEU A 236 -4.16 6.46 -0.76
N ALA A 237 -5.29 7.16 -0.56
CA ALA A 237 -6.51 6.56 0.00
C ALA A 237 -6.96 5.27 -0.70
N PRO A 238 -6.98 5.17 -2.05
CA PRO A 238 -7.32 3.93 -2.74
C PRO A 238 -6.40 2.77 -2.35
N TYR A 239 -5.12 2.99 -2.08
CA TYR A 239 -4.17 1.91 -1.81
C TYR A 239 -4.32 1.32 -0.39
N VAL A 240 -4.96 2.03 0.53
CA VAL A 240 -5.23 1.53 1.88
C VAL A 240 -6.32 0.44 1.87
N PHE A 241 -7.29 0.57 0.95
CA PHE A 241 -8.48 -0.28 0.88
C PHE A 241 -8.76 -0.88 -0.51
N LYS A 242 -7.81 -0.81 -1.44
CA LYS A 242 -7.92 -1.50 -2.73
C LYS A 242 -6.68 -2.33 -2.97
N VAL A 243 -6.90 -3.46 -3.65
CA VAL A 243 -5.84 -4.31 -4.18
C VAL A 243 -5.11 -3.64 -5.34
N ALA A 244 -4.07 -4.32 -5.81
CA ALA A 244 -3.16 -3.84 -6.86
C ALA A 244 -3.84 -3.41 -8.17
N ILE A 245 -5.05 -3.90 -8.44
CA ILE A 245 -5.78 -3.66 -9.68
C ILE A 245 -7.27 -3.39 -9.41
N SER A 246 -7.89 -2.52 -10.23
CA SER A 246 -9.32 -2.22 -10.19
C SER A 246 -10.06 -2.89 -11.36
N ASN A 247 -11.36 -3.14 -11.21
CA ASN A 247 -12.21 -3.68 -12.28
C ASN A 247 -12.09 -2.86 -13.58
N SER A 248 -11.96 -1.53 -13.48
CA SER A 248 -11.80 -0.65 -14.64
C SER A 248 -10.53 -0.87 -15.47
N ARG A 249 -9.54 -1.59 -14.93
CA ARG A 249 -8.30 -1.94 -15.65
C ARG A 249 -8.41 -3.25 -16.42
N ILE A 250 -9.40 -4.10 -16.12
CA ILE A 250 -9.64 -5.33 -16.89
C ILE A 250 -10.17 -4.96 -18.27
N VAL A 251 -9.54 -5.49 -19.32
CA VAL A 251 -9.87 -5.22 -20.73
C VAL A 251 -10.67 -6.37 -21.33
N ASN A 252 -10.16 -7.59 -21.18
CA ASN A 252 -10.75 -8.79 -21.77
C ASN A 252 -10.44 -10.01 -20.90
N VAL A 253 -11.35 -10.98 -20.93
CA VAL A 253 -11.15 -12.32 -20.37
C VAL A 253 -11.65 -13.31 -21.42
N GLU A 254 -10.74 -14.09 -21.99
CA GLU A 254 -11.02 -15.02 -23.09
C GLU A 254 -10.28 -16.33 -22.85
N GLY A 255 -11.01 -17.43 -22.73
CA GLY A 255 -10.44 -18.69 -22.25
C GLY A 255 -9.76 -18.48 -20.90
N HIS A 256 -8.49 -18.87 -20.79
CA HIS A 256 -7.65 -18.65 -19.60
C HIS A 256 -6.85 -17.33 -19.67
N SER A 257 -7.03 -16.51 -20.70
CA SER A 257 -6.27 -15.26 -20.84
C SER A 257 -6.98 -14.08 -20.19
N VAL A 258 -6.33 -13.42 -19.23
CA VAL A 258 -6.80 -12.19 -18.59
C VAL A 258 -5.96 -11.01 -19.07
N SER A 259 -6.59 -10.07 -19.79
CA SER A 259 -5.94 -8.87 -20.30
C SER A 259 -6.28 -7.64 -19.48
N PHE A 260 -5.29 -6.85 -19.08
CA PHE A 260 -5.51 -5.64 -18.31
C PHE A 260 -4.56 -4.48 -18.67
N LYS A 261 -5.04 -3.25 -18.42
CA LYS A 261 -4.27 -2.02 -18.67
C LYS A 261 -3.25 -1.79 -17.57
N TYR A 262 -2.03 -1.38 -17.94
CA TYR A 262 -0.99 -0.90 -17.02
C TYR A 262 -0.21 0.27 -17.61
N ARG A 263 0.60 0.93 -16.77
CA ARG A 263 1.53 1.99 -17.19
C ARG A 263 2.94 1.60 -16.79
N LYS A 264 3.91 1.83 -17.67
CA LYS A 264 5.33 1.65 -17.33
C LYS A 264 5.80 2.77 -16.39
N PRO A 265 6.84 2.53 -15.56
CA PRO A 265 7.56 3.62 -14.90
C PRO A 265 7.90 4.72 -15.91
N HIS A 266 7.78 5.98 -15.48
CA HIS A 266 8.07 7.18 -16.30
C HIS A 266 7.23 7.33 -17.58
N SER A 267 6.09 6.64 -17.69
CA SER A 267 5.20 6.76 -18.85
C SER A 267 3.73 6.95 -18.44
N ASN A 268 3.06 7.92 -19.07
CA ASN A 268 1.62 8.11 -18.94
C ASN A 268 0.80 7.28 -19.93
N ARG A 269 1.46 6.59 -20.87
CA ARG A 269 0.81 5.78 -21.89
C ARG A 269 0.28 4.47 -21.29
N TRP A 270 -1.01 4.20 -21.50
CA TRP A 270 -1.61 2.91 -21.20
C TRP A 270 -1.09 1.83 -22.16
N ARG A 271 -0.78 0.67 -21.60
CA ARG A 271 -0.41 -0.55 -22.31
C ARG A 271 -1.30 -1.69 -21.82
N ILE A 272 -1.40 -2.76 -22.59
CA ILE A 272 -2.11 -3.99 -22.20
C ILE A 272 -1.08 -5.06 -21.88
N MET A 273 -1.34 -5.82 -20.82
CA MET A 273 -0.64 -7.05 -20.49
C MET A 273 -1.69 -8.16 -20.42
N THR A 274 -1.33 -9.34 -20.91
CA THR A 274 -2.17 -10.54 -20.89
C THR A 274 -1.40 -11.61 -20.14
N LEU A 275 -2.03 -12.18 -19.12
CA LEU A 275 -1.50 -13.27 -18.32
C LEU A 275 -2.45 -14.46 -18.40
N ASP A 276 -1.94 -15.66 -18.10
CA ASP A 276 -2.79 -16.78 -17.79
C ASP A 276 -3.53 -16.52 -16.46
N ALA A 277 -4.78 -16.97 -16.35
CA ALA A 277 -5.61 -16.76 -15.18
C ALA A 277 -5.11 -17.53 -13.95
N VAL A 278 -4.22 -18.50 -14.15
CA VAL A 278 -3.72 -19.45 -13.15
C VAL A 278 -2.18 -19.46 -13.09
N GLU A 279 -1.53 -18.38 -13.50
CA GLU A 279 -0.08 -18.16 -13.33
C GLU A 279 0.33 -17.60 -11.95
#